data_AF-A0A7X8UDI5-F1
#
_entry.id   AF-A0A7X8UDI5-F1
#
_cell.length_a   1.000
_cell.length_b   1.000
_cell.length_c   1.000
_cell.angle_alpha   90.00
_cell.angle_beta   90.00
_cell.angle_gamma   90.00
#
_symmetry.space_group_name_H-M   'P 1'
#
loop_
_entity.id
_entity.type
_entity.pdbx_description
1 polymer ?
#
loop_
_entity_poly.entity_id
_entity_poly.type
_entity_poly.pdbx_seq_one_letter_code
_entity_poly.pdbx_strand_id
1 'polypeptide(L)'
;MQPGVLITFDVECSMGGAWQNPDLRPVPPRLGMMGEYGGRRLGIPLICDILERSRLGATFFVEPFNDELGWPGETEPVVRHLAERG
;
A
#
# COMPACT_ATOMS: atom_id res chain seq x y z
N MET A 1 9.30 -20.86 25.64
CA MET A 1 8.32 -20.12 24.81
C MET A 1 8.54 -20.50 23.37
N GLN A 2 7.48 -20.71 22.60
CA GLN A 2 7.60 -20.74 21.14
C GLN A 2 7.74 -19.29 20.64
N PRO A 3 8.62 -19.02 19.65
CA PRO A 3 8.74 -17.68 19.09
C PRO A 3 7.45 -17.30 18.35
N GLY A 4 6.94 -16.11 18.62
CA GLY A 4 5.85 -15.52 17.84
C GLY A 4 6.38 -14.91 16.54
N VAL A 5 5.61 -15.01 15.47
CA VAL A 5 5.87 -14.32 14.20
C VAL A 5 4.79 -13.26 14.01
N LEU A 6 5.22 -12.03 13.77
CA LEU A 6 4.36 -10.89 13.46
C LEU A 6 4.70 -10.42 12.06
N ILE A 7 3.68 -10.27 11.21
CA ILE A 7 3.83 -9.78 9.84
C ILE A 7 3.28 -8.37 9.78
N THR A 8 4.11 -7.43 9.32
CA THR A 8 3.73 -6.04 9.15
C THR A 8 3.98 -5.61 7.71
N PHE A 9 3.12 -4.72 7.20
CA PHE A 9 3.27 -4.11 5.89
C PHE A 9 3.24 -2.60 6.04
N ASP A 10 4.32 -1.96 5.62
CA ASP A 10 4.36 -0.51 5.46
C ASP A 10 3.75 -0.19 4.09
N VAL A 11 2.58 0.44 4.12
CA VAL A 11 1.79 0.79 2.95
C VAL A 11 2.07 2.24 2.62
N GLU A 12 3.15 2.43 1.86
CA GLU A 12 3.72 3.73 1.50
C GLU A 12 3.99 3.83 -0.01
N CYS A 13 4.22 5.04 -0.49
CA CYS A 13 4.58 5.31 -1.87
C CYS A 13 6.05 5.71 -2.00
N SER A 14 6.75 5.16 -2.99
CA SER A 14 8.12 5.61 -3.29
C SER A 14 8.12 7.06 -3.77
N MET A 15 9.07 7.86 -3.29
CA MET A 15 9.30 9.21 -3.82
C MET A 15 9.77 9.23 -5.28
N GLY A 16 10.17 8.08 -5.86
CA GLY A 16 10.47 7.99 -7.30
C GLY A 16 11.58 8.94 -7.78
N GLY A 17 12.48 9.39 -6.89
CA GLY A 17 13.52 10.39 -7.18
C GLY A 17 13.06 11.85 -7.07
N ALA A 18 11.80 12.10 -6.72
CA ALA A 18 11.24 13.45 -6.55
C ALA A 18 11.92 14.24 -5.41
N TRP A 19 12.63 13.57 -4.49
CA TRP A 19 13.40 14.24 -3.46
C TRP A 19 14.60 15.02 -4.01
N GLN A 20 15.21 14.52 -5.09
CA GLN A 20 16.40 15.11 -5.72
C GLN A 20 16.06 15.91 -6.98
N ASN A 21 14.90 15.67 -7.58
CA ASN A 21 14.48 16.33 -8.81
C ASN A 21 13.02 16.80 -8.71
N PRO A 22 12.75 18.11 -8.66
CA PRO A 22 11.39 18.66 -8.53
C PRO A 22 10.52 18.44 -9.78
N ASP A 23 11.08 18.07 -10.92
CA ASP A 23 10.32 17.73 -12.13
C ASP A 23 9.71 16.31 -12.07
N LEU A 24 10.18 15.48 -11.14
CA LEU A 24 9.63 14.15 -10.88
C LEU A 24 8.54 14.23 -9.80
N ARG A 25 7.62 13.26 -9.84
CA ARG A 25 6.56 13.12 -8.83
C ARG A 25 6.70 11.80 -8.08
N PRO A 26 6.27 11.75 -6.81
CA PRO A 26 6.13 10.49 -6.08
C PRO A 26 5.25 9.51 -6.85
N VAL A 27 5.43 8.21 -6.62
CA VAL A 27 4.57 7.19 -7.21
C VAL A 27 3.15 7.34 -6.63
N PRO A 28 2.09 7.37 -7.44
CA PRO A 28 0.73 7.49 -6.93
C PRO A 28 0.27 6.22 -6.20
N PRO A 29 -0.58 6.31 -5.16
CA PRO A 29 -1.10 5.16 -4.41
C PRO A 29 -1.72 4.06 -5.28
N ARG A 30 -2.40 4.40 -6.38
CA ARG A 30 -2.93 3.36 -7.29
C ARG A 30 -1.84 2.44 -7.86
N LEU A 31 -0.64 2.97 -8.10
CA LEU A 31 0.49 2.20 -8.62
C LEU A 31 1.34 1.60 -7.50
N GLY A 32 1.66 2.40 -6.48
CA GLY A 32 2.56 2.01 -5.39
C GLY A 32 1.91 1.03 -4.42
N MET A 33 0.70 1.34 -3.95
CA MET A 33 0.00 0.57 -2.92
C MET A 33 -0.94 -0.46 -3.53
N MET A 34 -1.80 -0.07 -4.49
CA MET A 34 -2.76 -0.99 -5.10
C MET A 34 -2.11 -1.90 -6.16
N GLY A 35 -0.95 -1.51 -6.69
CA GLY A 35 -0.24 -2.25 -7.74
C GLY A 35 -1.05 -2.38 -9.02
N GLU A 36 -1.72 -1.31 -9.44
CA GLU A 36 -2.53 -1.27 -10.65
C GLU A 36 -1.65 -1.24 -11.91
N TYR A 37 -1.45 -2.42 -12.51
CA TYR A 37 -0.72 -2.57 -13.77
C TYR A 37 -1.61 -3.23 -14.81
N GLY A 38 -2.09 -2.43 -15.76
CA GLY A 38 -3.12 -2.84 -16.71
C GLY A 38 -4.43 -3.19 -16.00
N GLY A 39 -5.01 -4.35 -16.31
CA GLY A 39 -6.24 -4.83 -15.65
C GLY A 39 -6.01 -5.59 -14.33
N ARG A 40 -4.81 -5.54 -13.74
CA ARG A 40 -4.43 -6.34 -12.56
C ARG A 40 -4.07 -5.43 -11.38
N ARG A 41 -4.38 -5.91 -10.17
CA ARG A 41 -3.96 -5.31 -8.89
C ARG A 41 -3.01 -6.25 -8.17
N LEU A 42 -1.74 -5.88 -8.10
CA LEU A 42 -0.64 -6.73 -7.63
C LEU A 42 -0.01 -6.26 -6.31
N GLY A 43 -0.52 -5.18 -5.71
CA GLY A 43 -0.09 -4.66 -4.42
C GLY A 43 -0.95 -5.22 -3.29
N ILE A 44 -1.50 -4.33 -2.47
CA ILE A 44 -2.32 -4.66 -1.29
C ILE A 44 -3.41 -5.70 -1.58
N PRO A 45 -4.20 -5.63 -2.68
CA PRO A 45 -5.22 -6.63 -2.93
C PRO A 45 -4.67 -8.07 -3.06
N LEU A 46 -3.49 -8.24 -3.67
CA LEU A 46 -2.86 -9.55 -3.78
C LEU A 46 -2.31 -10.03 -2.43
N ILE A 47 -1.75 -9.11 -1.64
CA ILE A 47 -1.26 -9.41 -0.28
C ILE A 47 -2.42 -9.90 0.60
N CYS A 48 -3.55 -9.18 0.63
CA CYS A 48 -4.75 -9.59 1.37
C CYS A 48 -5.24 -10.98 0.93
N ASP A 49 -5.32 -11.23 -0.39
CA ASP A 49 -5.71 -12.54 -0.93
C ASP A 49 -4.76 -13.67 -0.47
N ILE A 50 -3.45 -13.43 -0.38
CA ILE A 50 -2.47 -14.41 0.09
C ILE A 50 -2.64 -14.68 1.59
N LEU A 51 -2.79 -13.63 2.40
CA LEU A 51 -3.00 -13.73 3.84
C LEU A 51 -4.27 -14.50 4.17
N GLU A 52 -5.37 -14.19 3.48
CA GLU A 52 -6.66 -14.87 3.61
C GLU A 52 -6.55 -16.37 3.29
N ARG A 53 -5.95 -16.73 2.14
CA ARG A 53 -5.72 -18.13 1.75
C ARG A 53 -4.82 -18.88 2.73
N SER A 54 -3.89 -18.16 3.36
CA SER A 54 -2.93 -18.72 4.31
C SER A 54 -3.43 -18.72 5.75
N ARG A 55 -4.61 -18.13 6.02
CA ARG A 55 -5.17 -17.91 7.36
C ARG A 55 -4.19 -17.20 8.31
N LEU A 56 -3.46 -16.22 7.78
CA LEU A 56 -2.51 -15.40 8.53
C LEU A 56 -3.09 -14.01 8.75
N GLY A 57 -2.88 -13.48 9.96
CA GLY A 57 -3.13 -12.07 10.26
C GLY A 57 -1.87 -11.23 10.01
N ALA A 58 -2.07 -9.96 9.68
CA ALA A 58 -1.00 -8.98 9.55
C ALA A 58 -1.46 -7.60 10.05
N THR A 59 -0.50 -6.70 10.26
CA THR A 59 -0.76 -5.30 10.58
C THR A 59 -0.30 -4.42 9.43
N PHE A 60 -1.16 -3.52 8.96
CA PHE A 60 -0.84 -2.57 7.89
C PHE A 60 -0.64 -1.17 8.47
N PHE A 61 0.51 -0.56 8.19
CA PHE A 61 0.81 0.83 8.53
C PHE A 61 0.68 1.69 7.28
N VAL A 62 -0.42 2.44 7.17
CA VAL A 62 -0.72 3.21 5.97
C VAL A 62 -0.21 4.64 6.10
N GLU A 63 0.56 5.10 5.12
CA GLU A 63 0.98 6.49 4.99
C GLU A 63 -0.20 7.37 4.60
N PRO A 64 -0.60 8.35 5.43
CA PRO A 64 -1.76 9.20 5.13
C PRO A 64 -1.43 10.38 4.20
N PHE A 65 -0.16 10.74 4.04
CA PHE A 65 0.26 12.04 3.49
C PHE A 65 0.31 12.13 1.95
N ASN A 66 -0.34 11.20 1.24
CA ASN A 66 -0.27 11.19 -0.23
C ASN A 66 -1.03 12.37 -0.87
N ASP A 67 -1.98 12.97 -0.15
CA ASP A 67 -2.62 14.22 -0.56
C ASP A 67 -1.60 15.36 -0.64
N GLU A 68 -0.75 15.52 0.37
CA GLU A 68 0.35 16.50 0.40
C GLU A 68 1.43 16.22 -0.64
N LEU A 69 1.54 14.96 -1.09
CA LEU A 69 2.45 14.52 -2.16
C LEU A 69 1.85 14.70 -3.58
N GLY A 70 0.65 15.29 -3.68
CA GLY A 70 0.01 15.61 -4.96
C GLY A 70 -0.96 14.56 -5.48
N TRP A 71 -1.40 13.63 -4.63
CA TRP A 71 -2.35 12.55 -4.96
C TRP A 71 -3.63 12.63 -4.12
N PRO A 72 -4.39 13.75 -4.22
CA PRO A 72 -5.54 14.00 -3.35
C PRO A 72 -6.61 12.91 -3.46
N GLY A 73 -6.98 12.33 -2.32
CA GLY A 73 -8.00 11.29 -2.21
C GLY A 73 -7.57 9.90 -2.67
N GLU A 74 -6.34 9.71 -3.18
CA GLU A 74 -5.89 8.40 -3.65
C GLU A 74 -5.59 7.41 -2.50
N THR A 75 -5.40 7.90 -1.26
CA THR A 75 -5.23 7.03 -0.07
C THR A 75 -6.55 6.39 0.38
N GLU A 76 -7.69 7.07 0.21
CA GLU A 76 -8.98 6.58 0.71
C GLU A 76 -9.35 5.20 0.14
N PRO A 77 -9.25 4.93 -1.18
CA PRO A 77 -9.48 3.60 -1.74
C PRO A 77 -8.61 2.51 -1.13
N VAL A 78 -7.36 2.83 -0.76
CA VAL A 78 -6.42 1.88 -0.14
C VAL A 78 -6.89 1.52 1.25
N VAL A 79 -7.20 2.54 2.08
CA VAL A 79 -7.68 2.34 3.46
C VAL A 79 -9.02 1.61 3.46
N ARG A 80 -9.93 1.96 2.56
CA ARG A 80 -11.22 1.28 2.40
C ARG A 80 -11.03 -0.20 2.07
N HIS A 81 -10.13 -0.52 1.14
CA HIS A 81 -9.82 -1.91 0.82
C HIS A 81 -9.28 -2.69 2.01
N LEU A 82 -8.34 -2.10 2.76
CA LEU A 82 -7.78 -2.71 3.97
C LEU A 82 -8.82 -2.88 5.08
N ALA A 83 -9.75 -1.94 5.25
CA ALA A 83 -10.83 -2.06 6.23
C ALA A 83 -11.82 -3.18 5.89
N GLU A 84 -12.00 -3.48 4.60
CA GLU A 84 -12.94 -4.50 4.12
C GLU A 84 -12.30 -5.90 3.99
N ARG A 85 -11.01 -5.99 3.71
CA ARG A 85 -10.31 -7.23 3.31
C ARG A 85 -9.01 -7.52 4.05
N GLY A 86 -8.50 -6.59 4.85
CA GLY A 86 -7.22 -6.68 5.58
C GLY A 86 -7.31 -7.35 6.94
#